data_AF-A0ABD7Q0Z4-F1
#
_entry.id   AF-A0ABD7Q0Z4-F1
#
_cell.length_a   1.000
_cell.length_b   1.000
_cell.length_c   1.000
_cell.angle_alpha   90.00
_cell.angle_beta   90.00
_cell.angle_gamma   90.00
#
_symmetry.space_group_name_H-M   'P 1'
#
loop_
_entity.id
_entity.type
_entity.pdbx_description
1 polymer ?
#
loop_
_entity_poly.entity_id
_entity_poly.type
_entity_poly.pdbx_seq_one_letter_code
_entity_poly.pdbx_strand_id
1 'polypeptide(L)'
;MKYQQLENLESGWKWKYLVKKHREGEAITRYLETSMAQQAVDLLLKLESEPVNVHEWIREHMNPDLQNKMKQTIRARRKRHFNAEHMHTRKKSIDLEYLVWQRLAGLAHRRGSTLSETIVQLIEDAERKEQYANQMSSLKKDLQSFLGKPSE
;
A
#
# COMPACT_ATOMS: atom_id res chain seq x y z
N MET A 1 9.17 16.55 2.63
CA MET A 1 8.03 15.59 2.62
C MET A 1 7.56 15.44 1.16
N LYS A 2 7.26 14.23 0.66
CA LYS A 2 6.97 14.00 -0.79
C LYS A 2 5.59 14.51 -1.26
N TYR A 3 4.59 14.56 -0.39
CA TYR A 3 3.22 14.97 -0.73
C TYR A 3 2.80 16.17 0.12
N GLN A 4 2.10 17.13 -0.49
CA GLN A 4 1.55 18.31 0.20
C GLN A 4 0.47 17.87 1.21
N GLN A 5 0.39 18.56 2.35
CA GLN A 5 -0.70 18.37 3.30
C GLN A 5 -1.87 19.26 2.91
N LEU A 6 -3.06 18.67 2.79
CA LEU A 6 -4.27 19.40 2.40
C LEU A 6 -5.14 19.56 3.64
N GLU A 7 -4.88 20.61 4.45
CA GLU A 7 -5.44 20.74 5.80
C GLU A 7 -6.97 20.60 5.83
N ASN A 8 -7.68 21.31 4.95
CA ASN A 8 -9.14 21.25 4.88
C ASN A 8 -9.67 19.84 4.54
N LEU A 9 -9.06 19.19 3.53
CA LEU A 9 -9.47 17.85 3.09
C LEU A 9 -9.11 16.78 4.15
N GLU A 10 -7.93 16.89 4.76
CA GLU A 10 -7.46 15.98 5.79
C GLU A 10 -8.24 16.09 7.09
N SER A 11 -8.70 17.28 7.45
CA SER A 11 -9.66 17.48 8.55
C SER A 11 -10.91 16.63 8.36
N GLY A 12 -11.51 16.67 7.17
CA GLY A 12 -12.67 15.84 6.85
C GLY A 12 -12.36 14.34 6.94
N TRP A 13 -11.16 13.91 6.57
CA TRP A 13 -10.74 12.51 6.73
C TRP A 13 -10.55 12.10 8.19
N LYS A 14 -9.99 12.99 9.03
CA LYS A 14 -9.82 12.77 10.48
C LYS A 14 -11.18 12.64 11.16
N TRP A 15 -12.11 13.54 10.87
CA TRP A 15 -13.47 13.48 11.39
C TRP A 15 -14.16 12.16 11.02
N LYS A 16 -14.16 11.79 9.72
CA LYS A 16 -14.75 10.51 9.26
C LYS A 16 -14.11 9.30 9.92
N TYR A 17 -12.79 9.34 10.18
CA TYR A 17 -12.09 8.26 10.88
C TYR A 17 -12.57 8.13 12.33
N LEU A 18 -12.63 9.24 13.08
CA LEU A 18 -13.04 9.24 14.49
C LEU A 18 -14.50 8.81 14.66
N VAL A 19 -15.41 9.33 13.83
CA VAL A 19 -16.82 8.91 13.84
C VAL A 19 -16.96 7.42 13.54
N LYS A 20 -16.20 6.91 12.56
CA LYS A 20 -16.17 5.48 12.26
C LYS A 20 -15.71 4.66 13.46
N LYS A 21 -14.63 5.07 14.14
CA LYS A 21 -14.09 4.37 15.32
C LYS A 21 -15.06 4.35 16.50
N HIS A 22 -15.74 5.46 16.74
CA HIS A 22 -16.81 5.51 17.72
C HIS A 22 -17.95 4.53 17.39
N ARG A 23 -18.40 4.47 16.13
CA ARG A 23 -19.43 3.50 15.69
C ARG A 23 -18.99 2.04 15.81
N GLU A 24 -17.70 1.77 15.71
CA GLU A 24 -17.10 0.44 15.94
C GLU A 24 -16.99 0.10 17.44
N GLY A 25 -17.35 1.02 18.34
CA GLY A 25 -17.28 0.82 19.80
C GLY A 25 -15.90 1.10 20.40
N GLU A 26 -14.97 1.70 19.66
CA GLU A 26 -13.67 2.09 20.19
C GLU A 26 -13.76 3.41 20.99
N ALA A 27 -13.05 3.48 22.12
CA ALA A 27 -12.95 4.69 22.94
C ALA A 27 -12.10 5.77 22.24
N ILE A 28 -12.77 6.71 21.57
CA ILE A 28 -12.09 7.79 20.84
C ILE A 28 -11.61 8.93 21.74
N THR A 29 -12.14 9.05 22.95
CA THR A 29 -11.81 10.11 23.90
C THR A 29 -10.81 9.65 24.95
N ARG A 30 -10.09 10.59 25.57
CA ARG A 30 -9.15 10.33 26.68
C ARG A 30 -9.82 10.23 28.06
N TYR A 31 -11.13 10.42 28.13
CA TYR A 31 -11.87 10.47 29.39
C TYR A 31 -12.25 9.07 29.85
N LEU A 32 -12.06 8.80 31.15
CA LEU A 32 -12.49 7.54 31.78
C LEU A 32 -14.00 7.53 32.07
N GLU A 33 -14.56 8.70 32.37
CA GLU A 33 -15.98 8.87 32.67
C GLU A 33 -16.83 8.86 31.39
N THR A 34 -17.86 8.02 31.36
CA THR A 34 -18.75 7.84 30.21
C THR A 34 -19.51 9.12 29.85
N SER A 35 -19.91 9.91 30.85
CA SER A 35 -20.61 11.19 30.65
C SER A 35 -19.75 12.20 29.89
N MET A 36 -18.50 12.40 30.34
CA MET A 36 -17.53 13.30 29.70
C MET A 36 -17.12 12.81 28.31
N ALA A 37 -16.96 11.49 28.16
CA ALA A 37 -16.71 10.89 26.86
C ALA A 37 -17.86 11.16 25.88
N GLN A 38 -19.11 10.96 26.32
CA GLN A 38 -20.28 11.20 25.50
C GLN A 38 -20.41 12.67 25.09
N GLN A 39 -20.22 13.61 26.02
CA GLN A 39 -20.26 15.04 25.71
C GLN A 39 -19.22 15.43 24.64
N ALA A 40 -17.99 14.92 24.75
CA ALA A 40 -16.95 15.17 23.76
C ALA A 40 -17.30 14.53 22.40
N VAL A 41 -17.93 13.36 22.37
CA VAL A 41 -18.43 12.74 21.13
C VAL A 41 -19.53 13.59 20.51
N ASP A 42 -20.47 14.09 21.30
CA ASP A 42 -21.58 14.92 20.81
C ASP A 42 -21.06 16.24 20.22
N LEU A 43 -20.01 16.83 20.81
CA LEU A 43 -19.29 17.96 20.23
C LEU A 43 -18.68 17.59 18.88
N LEU A 44 -17.99 16.44 18.78
CA LEU A 44 -17.39 15.99 17.52
C LEU A 44 -18.43 15.83 16.41
N LEU A 45 -19.61 15.28 16.72
CA LEU A 45 -20.66 15.08 15.72
C LEU A 45 -21.20 16.40 15.15
N LYS A 46 -21.23 17.47 15.95
CA LYS A 46 -21.64 18.81 15.50
C LYS A 46 -20.61 19.47 14.57
N LEU A 47 -19.34 19.05 14.64
CA LEU A 47 -18.25 19.60 13.82
C LEU A 47 -18.21 19.10 12.37
N GLU A 48 -19.24 18.39 11.88
CA GLU A 48 -19.28 17.85 10.51
C GLU A 48 -19.05 18.94 9.44
N SER A 49 -19.64 20.14 9.63
CA SER A 49 -19.52 21.27 8.71
C SER A 49 -18.29 22.15 8.95
N GLU A 50 -17.54 21.92 10.04
CA GLU A 50 -16.46 22.80 10.49
C GLU A 50 -15.12 22.04 10.63
N PRO A 51 -14.45 21.75 9.49
CA PRO A 51 -13.22 20.96 9.48
C PRO A 51 -12.05 21.59 10.25
N VAL A 52 -12.05 22.91 10.47
CA VAL A 52 -10.98 23.61 11.19
C VAL A 52 -10.97 23.19 12.67
N ASN A 53 -12.15 23.15 13.30
CA ASN A 53 -12.34 22.87 14.72
C ASN A 53 -12.07 21.40 15.09
N VAL A 54 -12.02 20.50 14.10
CA VAL A 54 -11.65 19.08 14.30
C VAL A 54 -10.22 18.95 14.86
N HIS A 55 -9.31 19.86 14.50
CA HIS A 55 -7.94 19.83 15.03
C HIS A 55 -7.88 20.16 16.52
N GLU A 56 -8.68 21.14 16.94
CA GLU A 56 -8.81 21.53 18.34
C GLU A 56 -9.39 20.39 19.16
N TRP A 57 -10.48 19.77 18.67
CA TRP A 57 -11.06 18.60 19.30
C TRP A 57 -10.05 17.45 19.47
N ILE A 58 -9.23 17.19 18.42
CA ILE A 58 -8.20 16.15 18.48
C ILE A 58 -7.15 16.44 19.56
N ARG A 59 -6.76 17.71 19.71
CA ARG A 59 -5.78 18.14 20.71
C ARG A 59 -6.34 18.00 22.13
N GLU A 60 -7.64 18.24 22.31
CA GLU A 60 -8.27 18.40 23.62
C GLU A 60 -9.05 17.19 24.14
N HIS A 61 -9.49 16.29 23.27
CA HIS A 61 -10.37 15.21 23.70
C HIS A 61 -9.89 13.84 23.28
N MET A 62 -8.99 13.74 22.30
CA MET A 62 -8.66 12.46 21.70
C MET A 62 -7.84 11.53 22.61
N ASN A 63 -8.16 10.25 22.54
CA ASN A 63 -7.37 9.19 23.16
C ASN A 63 -5.95 9.15 22.57
N PRO A 64 -4.87 9.22 23.39
CA PRO A 64 -3.49 9.14 22.92
C PRO A 64 -3.18 7.84 22.15
N ASP A 65 -3.82 6.72 22.49
CA ASP A 65 -3.59 5.42 21.85
C ASP A 65 -4.04 5.41 20.38
N LEU A 66 -5.08 6.18 20.07
CA LEU A 66 -5.59 6.33 18.71
C LEU A 66 -4.75 7.31 17.87
N GLN A 67 -3.94 8.16 18.50
CA GLN A 67 -3.25 9.24 17.80
C GLN A 67 -2.28 8.74 16.74
N ASN A 68 -1.47 7.74 17.09
CA ASN A 68 -0.50 7.19 16.15
C ASN A 68 -1.18 6.42 15.01
N LYS A 69 -2.22 5.62 15.33
CA LYS A 69 -3.02 4.88 14.35
C LYS A 69 -3.73 5.83 13.37
N MET A 70 -4.32 6.91 13.87
CA MET A 70 -4.95 7.93 13.04
C MET A 70 -3.92 8.63 12.14
N LYS A 71 -2.79 9.09 12.69
CA LYS A 71 -1.71 9.73 11.91
C LYS A 71 -1.25 8.84 10.75
N GLN A 72 -1.03 7.55 11.00
CA GLN A 72 -0.65 6.58 9.96
C GLN A 72 -1.76 6.39 8.92
N THR A 73 -3.02 6.29 9.36
CA THR A 73 -4.18 6.14 8.48
C THR A 73 -4.34 7.34 7.54
N ILE A 74 -4.23 8.57 8.08
CA ILE A 74 -4.31 9.81 7.30
C ILE A 74 -3.12 9.90 6.32
N ARG A 75 -1.90 9.57 6.76
CA ARG A 75 -0.72 9.49 5.87
C ARG A 75 -0.94 8.51 4.71
N ALA A 76 -1.48 7.32 5.00
CA ALA A 76 -1.77 6.33 3.96
C ALA A 76 -2.85 6.82 2.98
N ARG A 77 -3.90 7.47 3.49
CA ARG A 77 -4.96 8.06 2.66
C ARG A 77 -4.43 9.19 1.78
N ARG A 78 -3.60 10.08 2.32
CA ARG A 78 -2.92 11.15 1.57
C ARG A 78 -2.07 10.59 0.43
N LYS A 79 -1.22 9.60 0.72
CA LYS A 79 -0.43 8.94 -0.31
C LYS A 79 -1.30 8.33 -1.41
N ARG A 80 -2.40 7.66 -1.05
CA ARG A 80 -3.33 7.04 -2.02
C ARG A 80 -4.08 8.08 -2.85
N HIS A 81 -4.44 9.21 -2.26
CA HIS A 81 -5.10 10.33 -2.94
C HIS A 81 -4.23 10.84 -4.10
N PHE A 82 -2.99 11.25 -3.82
CA PHE A 82 -2.07 11.71 -4.87
C PHE A 82 -1.66 10.60 -5.84
N ASN A 83 -1.44 9.37 -5.36
CA ASN A 83 -1.11 8.25 -6.25
C ASN A 83 -2.28 7.84 -7.16
N ALA A 84 -3.51 8.29 -6.92
CA ALA A 84 -4.63 7.99 -7.80
C ALA A 84 -4.59 8.83 -9.09
N GLU A 85 -3.88 9.97 -9.08
CA GLU A 85 -3.81 10.93 -10.19
C GLU A 85 -3.05 10.36 -11.40
N HIS A 86 -2.06 9.49 -11.18
CA HIS A 86 -1.24 8.94 -12.26
C HIS A 86 -1.29 7.42 -12.30
N MET A 87 -1.47 6.84 -13.51
CA MET A 87 -1.56 5.39 -13.67
C MET A 87 -0.35 4.62 -13.14
N HIS A 88 0.86 5.12 -13.36
CA HIS A 88 2.10 4.45 -12.95
C HIS A 88 2.35 4.47 -11.42
N THR A 89 1.66 5.34 -10.67
CA THR A 89 1.77 5.40 -9.20
C THR A 89 0.62 4.66 -8.49
N ARG A 90 -0.46 4.34 -9.21
CA ARG A 90 -1.57 3.51 -8.73
C ARG A 90 -1.10 2.10 -8.42
N LYS A 91 -1.70 1.49 -7.40
CA LYS A 91 -1.43 0.11 -6.98
C LYS A 91 -2.70 -0.71 -7.11
N LYS A 92 -2.55 -2.01 -7.38
CA LYS A 92 -3.65 -2.98 -7.48
C LYS A 92 -3.50 -4.01 -6.37
N SER A 93 -4.59 -4.30 -5.67
CA SER A 93 -4.64 -5.45 -4.77
C SER A 93 -4.87 -6.70 -5.61
N ILE A 94 -4.10 -7.75 -5.33
CA ILE A 94 -4.24 -9.07 -5.93
C ILE A 94 -4.22 -10.09 -4.80
N ASP A 95 -5.01 -11.14 -4.94
CA ASP A 95 -4.96 -12.29 -4.05
C ASP A 95 -4.11 -13.38 -4.71
N LEU A 96 -3.24 -14.00 -3.92
CA LEU A 96 -2.39 -15.11 -4.33
C LEU A 96 -2.68 -16.31 -3.43
N GLU A 97 -2.58 -17.52 -3.98
CA GLU A 97 -2.55 -18.72 -3.16
C GLU A 97 -1.39 -18.67 -2.16
N TYR A 98 -1.61 -19.21 -0.96
CA TYR A 98 -0.68 -19.08 0.15
C TYR A 98 0.74 -19.57 -0.20
N LEU A 99 0.85 -20.74 -0.84
CA LEU A 99 2.14 -21.32 -1.23
C LEU A 99 2.86 -20.50 -2.31
N VAL A 100 2.11 -19.89 -3.23
CA VAL A 100 2.66 -19.01 -4.27
C VAL A 100 3.21 -17.73 -3.63
N TRP A 101 2.43 -17.11 -2.75
CA TRP A 101 2.87 -15.95 -1.98
C TRP A 101 4.12 -16.25 -1.15
N GLN A 102 4.17 -17.40 -0.45
CA GLN A 102 5.31 -17.78 0.39
C GLN A 102 6.61 -17.89 -0.43
N ARG A 103 6.56 -18.51 -1.61
CA ARG A 103 7.73 -18.63 -2.50
C ARG A 103 8.17 -17.28 -3.03
N LEU A 104 7.22 -16.46 -3.50
CA LEU A 104 7.50 -15.14 -4.04
C LEU A 104 8.08 -14.20 -2.96
N ALA A 105 7.48 -14.17 -1.78
CA ALA A 105 7.93 -13.37 -0.64
C ALA A 105 9.32 -13.81 -0.16
N GLY A 106 9.56 -15.12 -0.06
CA GLY A 106 10.88 -15.64 0.31
C GLY A 106 11.95 -15.26 -0.72
N LEU A 107 11.64 -15.30 -2.01
CA LEU A 107 12.57 -14.91 -3.07
C LEU A 107 12.83 -13.40 -3.08
N ALA A 108 11.79 -12.57 -2.93
CA ALA A 108 11.91 -11.12 -2.84
C ALA A 108 12.76 -10.70 -1.62
N HIS A 109 12.54 -11.33 -0.48
CA HIS A 109 13.32 -11.10 0.74
C HIS A 109 14.79 -11.46 0.56
N ARG A 110 15.10 -12.63 -0.01
CA ARG A 110 16.50 -13.04 -0.29
C ARG A 110 17.21 -12.09 -1.26
N ARG A 111 16.47 -11.48 -2.20
CA ARG A 111 17.01 -10.50 -3.16
C ARG A 111 17.00 -9.07 -2.64
N GLY A 112 16.56 -8.82 -1.39
CA GLY A 112 16.43 -7.47 -0.84
C GLY A 112 15.50 -6.56 -1.65
N SER A 113 14.57 -7.13 -2.42
CA SER A 113 13.74 -6.42 -3.41
C SER A 113 12.27 -6.47 -3.00
N THR A 114 11.46 -5.53 -3.50
CA THR A 114 10.01 -5.60 -3.32
C THR A 114 9.41 -6.75 -4.15
N LEU A 115 8.21 -7.19 -3.77
CA LEU A 115 7.46 -8.20 -4.55
C LEU A 115 7.28 -7.77 -6.01
N SER A 116 7.00 -6.48 -6.26
CA SER A 116 6.80 -5.96 -7.62
C SER A 116 8.09 -6.01 -8.45
N GLU A 117 9.22 -5.56 -7.91
CA GLU A 117 10.52 -5.63 -8.61
C GLU A 117 10.93 -7.08 -8.88
N THR A 118 10.65 -7.96 -7.94
CA THR A 118 10.90 -9.39 -8.06
C THR A 118 10.08 -10.01 -9.19
N ILE A 119 8.80 -9.66 -9.32
CA ILE A 119 7.95 -10.12 -10.43
C ILE A 119 8.51 -9.66 -11.77
N VAL A 120 8.95 -8.40 -11.89
CA VAL A 120 9.56 -7.89 -13.13
C VAL A 120 10.80 -8.69 -13.51
N GLN A 121 11.72 -8.90 -12.57
CA GLN A 121 12.92 -9.72 -12.82
C GLN A 121 12.58 -11.15 -13.25
N LEU A 122 11.58 -11.77 -12.62
CA LEU A 122 11.16 -13.13 -12.98
C LEU A 122 10.56 -13.22 -14.39
N ILE A 123 9.81 -12.20 -14.81
CA ILE A 123 9.27 -12.11 -16.17
C ILE A 123 10.42 -12.00 -17.18
N GLU A 124 11.34 -11.07 -16.96
CA GLU A 124 12.50 -10.89 -17.84
C GLU A 124 13.41 -12.13 -17.89
N ASP A 125 13.63 -12.80 -16.74
CA ASP A 125 14.40 -14.04 -16.68
C ASP A 125 13.73 -15.17 -17.46
N ALA A 126 12.38 -15.25 -17.42
CA ALA A 126 11.62 -16.24 -18.16
C ALA A 126 11.67 -15.98 -19.68
N GLU A 127 11.53 -14.73 -20.11
CA GLU A 127 11.65 -14.32 -21.52
C GLU A 127 13.05 -14.61 -22.07
N ARG A 128 14.10 -14.27 -21.31
CA ARG A 128 15.49 -14.58 -21.67
C ARG A 128 15.73 -16.09 -21.78
N LYS A 129 15.17 -16.89 -20.87
CA LYS A 129 15.33 -18.35 -20.90
C LYS A 129 14.80 -18.96 -22.20
N GLU A 130 13.66 -18.48 -22.70
CA GLU A 130 13.10 -18.93 -23.97
C GLU A 130 14.01 -18.54 -25.16
N GLN A 131 14.49 -17.30 -25.18
CA GLN A 131 15.44 -16.84 -26.20
C GLN A 131 16.73 -17.67 -26.21
N TYR A 132 17.30 -17.95 -25.03
CA TYR A 132 18.50 -18.78 -24.90
C TYR A 132 18.26 -20.21 -25.39
N ALA A 133 17.09 -20.81 -25.11
CA ALA A 133 16.76 -22.15 -25.60
C ALA A 133 16.69 -22.20 -27.13
N ASN A 134 16.08 -21.18 -27.76
CA ASN A 134 16.00 -21.06 -29.21
C ASN A 134 17.38 -20.86 -29.85
N GLN A 135 18.21 -19.98 -29.28
CA GLN A 135 19.58 -19.76 -29.74
C GLN A 135 20.43 -21.04 -29.62
N MET A 136 20.33 -21.75 -28.49
CA MET A 136 21.06 -23.01 -28.29
C MET A 136 20.59 -24.11 -29.27
N SER A 137 19.29 -24.17 -29.55
CA SER A 137 18.71 -25.08 -30.54
C SER A 137 19.20 -24.77 -31.96
N SER A 138 19.22 -23.48 -32.34
CA SER A 138 19.78 -23.04 -33.62
C SER A 138 21.25 -23.40 -33.73
N LEU A 139 22.05 -23.03 -32.73
CA LEU A 139 23.49 -23.30 -32.72
C LEU A 139 23.79 -24.79 -32.86
N LYS A 140 23.03 -25.64 -32.15
CA LYS A 140 23.16 -27.10 -32.27
C LYS A 140 22.85 -27.59 -33.68
N LYS A 141 21.79 -27.08 -34.31
CA LYS A 141 21.43 -27.43 -35.70
C LYS A 141 22.50 -26.97 -36.69
N ASP A 142 23.01 -25.76 -36.51
CA ASP A 142 24.06 -25.19 -37.36
C ASP A 142 25.33 -26.04 -37.28
N LEU A 143 25.78 -26.37 -36.06
CA LEU A 143 26.94 -27.24 -35.85
C LEU A 143 26.74 -28.64 -36.45
N GLN A 144 25.56 -29.24 -36.28
CA GLN A 144 25.25 -30.55 -36.87
C GLN A 144 25.26 -30.49 -38.40
N SER A 145 24.79 -29.40 -39.01
CA SER A 145 24.87 -29.17 -40.45
C SER A 145 26.32 -29.04 -40.93
N PHE A 146 27.18 -28.32 -40.20
CA PHE A 146 28.59 -28.20 -40.52
C PHE A 146 29.34 -29.53 -40.41
N LEU A 147 29.08 -30.32 -39.36
CA LEU A 147 29.71 -31.62 -39.14
C LEU A 147 29.17 -32.73 -40.06
N GLY A 148 27.92 -32.61 -40.52
CA GLY A 148 27.26 -33.57 -41.40
C GLY A 148 27.59 -33.42 -42.89
N LYS A 149 28.34 -32.37 -43.27
CA LYS A 149 28.86 -32.23 -44.64
C LYS A 149 30.10 -33.13 -44.78
N PRO A 150 30.14 -34.06 -45.75
CA PRO A 150 31.37 -34.76 -46.10
C PRO A 150 32.38 -33.72 -46.57
N SER A 151 33.61 -33.77 -46.06
CA SER A 151 34.75 -33.08 -46.64
C SER A 151 35.01 -33.68 -48.02
N GLU A 152 34.72 -32.93 -49.08
CA GLU A 152 35.26 -33.20 -50.43
C GLU A 152 36.79 -33.11 -50.44
#